data_AF-D4XX04-F1
#
_entry.id   AF-D4XX04-F1
#
_cell.length_a   1.000
_cell.length_b   1.000
_cell.length_c   1.000
_cell.angle_alpha   90.00
_cell.angle_beta   90.00
_cell.angle_gamma   90.00
#
_symmetry.space_group_name_H-M   'P 1'
#
loop_
_entity.id
_entity.type
_entity.pdbx_description
1 polymer ?
#
loop_
_entity_poly.entity_id
_entity_poly.type
_entity_poly.pdbx_seq_one_letter_code
_entity_poly.pdbx_strand_id
1 'polypeptide(L)'
;MKLSIISTLNKDTRDVKTFLRDLYDQENKDFEVIMAINKPPKSKEIIEIIVEYQKKFGTRLKFFVNSKRQSNQSNFASAFNMVKGEYVYITNSDTTIRKHYTEKIIKMISNFPEADIIEFKPRLIGSIRWKPSSRIDENKLIDLNESTEPLAYTYPFIFNKIYKSSVTKKFIKFKPTFSNDSKISLELTYSLLLEAKKYVYVDERIQREYFDIETWINPLNFVASLKALEVTCTNDKRKIMQEFYYFKAYTLQVFLAGLLTGTTIFSFYTMINRKEKTQKRNNRLVEGLDQILEKMWLTNEFKNFRDSNMYMLKNLPEVNVLRRKTPINKWYKILGLLEQ
;
A
#
# COMPACT_ATOMS: atom_id res chain seq x y z
N MET A 1 -13.38 -20.79 -5.22
CA MET A 1 -13.35 -19.37 -5.64
C MET A 1 -11.91 -18.97 -5.78
N LYS A 2 -11.49 -18.37 -6.89
CA LYS A 2 -10.08 -18.01 -7.08
C LYS A 2 -9.67 -16.80 -6.24
N LEU A 3 -10.51 -15.78 -6.17
CA LEU A 3 -10.16 -14.47 -5.61
C LEU A 3 -11.11 -14.02 -4.49
N SER A 4 -10.57 -13.43 -3.43
CA SER A 4 -11.31 -12.63 -2.44
C SER A 4 -10.86 -11.18 -2.53
N ILE A 5 -11.79 -10.27 -2.80
CA ILE A 5 -11.52 -8.83 -2.86
C ILE A 5 -11.94 -8.20 -1.53
N ILE A 6 -11.04 -7.50 -0.85
CA ILE A 6 -11.31 -6.84 0.44
C ILE A 6 -11.27 -5.32 0.26
N SER A 7 -12.29 -4.62 0.78
CA SER A 7 -12.38 -3.16 0.76
C SER A 7 -12.77 -2.58 2.13
N THR A 8 -12.07 -1.54 2.58
CA THR A 8 -12.20 -0.96 3.93
C THR A 8 -12.53 0.54 3.94
N LEU A 9 -12.23 1.27 2.87
CA LEU A 9 -12.53 2.69 2.73
C LEU A 9 -13.91 2.91 2.11
N ASN A 10 -14.94 2.88 2.95
CA ASN A 10 -16.35 3.01 2.56
C ASN A 10 -16.96 4.27 3.18
N LYS A 11 -16.54 5.46 2.73
CA LYS A 11 -16.95 6.74 3.32
C LYS A 11 -18.08 7.43 2.57
N ASP A 12 -18.11 7.26 1.25
CA ASP A 12 -19.08 7.90 0.37
C ASP A 12 -20.04 6.87 -0.24
N THR A 13 -21.32 7.19 -0.25
CA THR A 13 -22.37 6.28 -0.73
C THR A 13 -22.30 6.06 -2.24
N ARG A 14 -21.92 7.09 -3.01
CA ARG A 14 -21.74 6.99 -4.46
C ARG A 14 -20.56 6.09 -4.80
N ASP A 15 -19.45 6.22 -4.09
CA ASP A 15 -18.25 5.40 -4.30
C ASP A 15 -18.56 3.93 -4.02
N VAL A 16 -19.19 3.62 -2.89
CA VAL A 16 -19.61 2.24 -2.55
C VAL A 16 -20.57 1.67 -3.60
N LYS A 17 -21.58 2.44 -4.03
CA LYS A 17 -22.54 1.99 -5.05
C LYS A 17 -21.86 1.72 -6.39
N THR A 18 -20.96 2.61 -6.81
CA THR A 18 -20.20 2.49 -8.07
C THR A 18 -19.28 1.28 -8.02
N PHE A 19 -18.51 1.13 -6.94
CA PHE A 19 -17.61 0.01 -6.71
C PHE A 19 -18.34 -1.34 -6.76
N LEU A 20 -19.45 -1.49 -6.05
CA LEU A 20 -20.22 -2.74 -6.04
C LEU A 20 -20.90 -3.03 -7.37
N ARG A 21 -21.39 -1.99 -8.07
CA ARG A 21 -21.89 -2.15 -9.45
C ARG A 21 -20.80 -2.65 -10.38
N ASP A 22 -19.67 -1.97 -10.40
CA ASP A 22 -18.58 -2.26 -11.33
C ASP A 22 -17.99 -3.65 -11.05
N LEU A 23 -17.93 -4.08 -9.79
CA LEU A 23 -17.62 -5.47 -9.43
C LEU A 23 -18.73 -6.44 -9.87
N TYR A 24 -20.00 -6.10 -9.66
CA TYR A 24 -21.11 -6.94 -10.09
C TYR A 24 -21.11 -7.15 -11.59
N ASP A 25 -20.62 -6.19 -12.38
CA ASP A 25 -20.59 -6.23 -13.86
C ASP A 25 -19.31 -6.84 -14.46
N GLN A 26 -18.39 -7.35 -13.63
CA GLN A 26 -17.12 -7.94 -14.11
C GLN A 26 -17.32 -9.15 -15.02
N GLU A 27 -16.48 -9.31 -16.05
CA GLU A 27 -16.56 -10.46 -16.95
C GLU A 27 -16.30 -11.79 -16.23
N ASN A 28 -15.28 -11.82 -15.37
CA ASN A 28 -14.97 -13.00 -14.56
C ASN A 28 -15.62 -12.91 -13.18
N LYS A 29 -16.49 -13.88 -12.86
CA LYS A 29 -17.25 -13.94 -11.60
C LYS A 29 -16.62 -14.82 -10.52
N ASP A 30 -15.45 -15.42 -10.75
CA ASP A 30 -14.77 -16.32 -9.80
C ASP A 30 -14.07 -15.56 -8.66
N PHE A 31 -14.85 -14.70 -8.00
CA PHE A 31 -14.42 -13.90 -6.87
C PHE A 31 -15.56 -13.64 -5.88
N GLU A 32 -15.17 -13.45 -4.62
CA GLU A 32 -16.02 -12.87 -3.58
C GLU A 32 -15.53 -11.48 -3.19
N VAL A 33 -16.40 -10.72 -2.51
CA VAL A 33 -16.17 -9.36 -2.03
C VAL A 33 -16.44 -9.34 -0.52
N ILE A 34 -15.51 -8.76 0.23
CA ILE A 34 -15.60 -8.59 1.68
C ILE A 34 -15.46 -7.09 2.00
N MET A 35 -16.53 -6.51 2.51
CA MET A 35 -16.57 -5.09 2.88
C MET A 35 -16.41 -4.92 4.39
N ALA A 36 -15.38 -4.21 4.84
CA ALA A 36 -15.25 -3.80 6.23
C ALA A 36 -15.77 -2.37 6.41
N ILE A 37 -16.70 -2.18 7.33
CA ILE A 37 -17.36 -0.89 7.54
C ILE A 37 -17.01 -0.35 8.93
N ASN A 38 -16.23 0.72 8.96
CA ASN A 38 -16.03 1.52 10.17
C ASN A 38 -17.21 2.47 10.34
N LYS A 39 -18.13 2.25 11.29
CA LYS A 39 -19.36 3.04 11.54
C LYS A 39 -19.23 4.53 11.10
N PRO A 40 -19.56 4.88 9.84
CA PRO A 40 -19.43 6.26 9.39
C PRO A 40 -20.68 7.06 9.77
N PRO A 41 -20.68 8.39 9.65
CA PRO A 41 -21.88 9.21 9.83
C PRO A 41 -23.04 8.78 8.91
N LYS A 42 -22.73 8.29 7.70
CA LYS A 42 -23.68 7.77 6.70
C LYS A 42 -23.79 6.25 6.70
N SER A 43 -23.57 5.59 7.86
CA SER A 43 -23.50 4.12 7.93
C SER A 43 -24.74 3.44 7.40
N LYS A 44 -25.92 4.03 7.63
CA LYS A 44 -27.21 3.44 7.26
C LYS A 44 -27.37 3.32 5.74
N GLU A 45 -27.19 4.40 5.00
CA GLU A 45 -27.28 4.41 3.53
C GLU A 45 -26.27 3.45 2.89
N ILE A 46 -25.04 3.42 3.40
CA ILE A 46 -24.00 2.50 2.92
C ILE A 46 -24.42 1.04 3.16
N ILE A 47 -24.96 0.72 4.34
CA ILE A 47 -25.45 -0.62 4.65
C ILE A 47 -26.62 -1.00 3.75
N GLU A 48 -27.56 -0.09 3.50
CA GLU A 48 -28.70 -0.31 2.58
C GLU A 48 -28.22 -0.66 1.16
N ILE A 49 -27.24 0.08 0.64
CA ILE A 49 -26.60 -0.21 -0.65
C ILE A 49 -25.96 -1.60 -0.63
N ILE A 50 -25.19 -1.93 0.41
CA ILE A 50 -24.54 -3.23 0.51
C ILE A 50 -25.56 -4.37 0.57
N VAL A 51 -26.66 -4.21 1.31
CA VAL A 51 -27.75 -5.19 1.39
C VAL A 51 -28.45 -5.35 0.04
N GLU A 52 -28.67 -4.26 -0.72
CA GLU A 52 -29.20 -4.33 -2.09
C GLU A 52 -28.29 -5.18 -2.99
N TYR A 53 -26.99 -4.92 -2.97
CA TYR A 53 -26.02 -5.70 -3.75
C TYR A 53 -25.84 -7.12 -3.23
N GLN A 54 -26.03 -7.37 -1.93
CA GLN A 54 -25.93 -8.70 -1.37
C GLN A 54 -27.01 -9.62 -1.96
N LYS A 55 -28.20 -9.10 -2.25
CA LYS A 55 -29.26 -9.84 -2.99
C LYS A 55 -28.81 -10.24 -4.40
N LYS A 56 -27.96 -9.42 -5.05
CA LYS A 56 -27.43 -9.67 -6.40
C LYS A 56 -26.22 -10.62 -6.40
N PHE A 57 -25.31 -10.44 -5.46
CA PHE A 57 -24.09 -11.26 -5.32
C PHE A 57 -24.35 -12.62 -4.66
N GLY A 58 -25.39 -12.73 -3.84
CA GLY A 58 -25.63 -13.88 -2.96
C GLY A 58 -24.52 -14.01 -1.91
N THR A 59 -24.06 -15.24 -1.69
CA THR A 59 -23.02 -15.57 -0.70
C THR A 59 -21.63 -15.01 -1.04
N ARG A 60 -21.45 -14.46 -2.25
CA ARG A 60 -20.19 -13.86 -2.72
C ARG A 60 -19.96 -12.44 -2.21
N LEU A 61 -20.97 -11.76 -1.64
CA LEU A 61 -20.78 -10.48 -0.96
C LEU A 61 -21.00 -10.65 0.53
N LYS A 62 -19.96 -10.36 1.30
CA LYS A 62 -19.99 -10.35 2.76
C LYS A 62 -19.59 -8.98 3.26
N PHE A 63 -20.07 -8.62 4.44
CA PHE A 63 -19.63 -7.41 5.11
C PHE A 63 -19.67 -7.57 6.63
N PHE A 64 -18.93 -6.73 7.33
CA PHE A 64 -19.04 -6.56 8.77
C PHE A 64 -18.96 -5.09 9.15
N VAL A 65 -19.57 -4.74 10.28
CA VAL A 65 -19.61 -3.39 10.81
C VAL A 65 -18.88 -3.35 12.13
N ASN A 66 -17.86 -2.51 12.24
CA ASN A 66 -17.17 -2.30 13.50
C ASN A 66 -18.00 -1.38 14.41
N SER A 67 -18.13 -1.77 15.68
CA SER A 67 -18.79 -0.95 16.71
C SER A 67 -17.99 0.31 17.04
N LYS A 68 -16.67 0.27 16.89
CA LYS A 68 -15.73 1.40 17.07
C LYS A 68 -14.89 1.56 15.80
N ARG A 69 -14.41 2.78 15.55
CA ARG A 69 -13.48 3.04 14.44
C ARG A 69 -12.20 2.22 14.63
N GLN A 70 -11.90 1.38 13.65
CA GLN A 70 -10.66 0.60 13.54
C GLN A 70 -9.75 1.19 12.46
N SER A 71 -8.46 0.86 12.51
CA SER A 71 -7.53 1.11 11.41
C SER A 71 -7.87 0.23 10.20
N ASN A 72 -7.42 0.63 9.01
CA ASN A 72 -7.55 -0.16 7.80
C ASN A 72 -6.85 -1.52 7.95
N GLN A 73 -5.67 -1.57 8.58
CA GLN A 73 -4.93 -2.80 8.87
C GLN A 73 -5.69 -3.74 9.79
N SER A 74 -6.31 -3.23 10.86
CA SER A 74 -7.20 -4.04 11.70
C SER A 74 -8.40 -4.56 10.90
N ASN A 75 -8.93 -3.75 9.98
CA ASN A 75 -10.03 -4.17 9.12
C ASN A 75 -9.62 -5.26 8.14
N PHE A 76 -8.44 -5.16 7.51
CA PHE A 76 -7.90 -6.18 6.63
C PHE A 76 -7.66 -7.49 7.40
N ALA A 77 -7.02 -7.42 8.58
CA ALA A 77 -6.82 -8.56 9.46
C ALA A 77 -8.15 -9.24 9.85
N SER A 78 -9.16 -8.45 10.20
CA SER A 78 -10.51 -8.97 10.52
C SER A 78 -11.14 -9.66 9.29
N ALA A 79 -11.02 -9.03 8.12
CA ALA A 79 -11.55 -9.55 6.86
C ALA A 79 -10.86 -10.87 6.43
N PHE A 80 -9.60 -11.10 6.77
CA PHE A 80 -8.91 -12.36 6.46
C PHE A 80 -9.60 -13.59 7.06
N ASN A 81 -10.34 -13.45 8.17
CA ASN A 81 -11.15 -14.55 8.73
C ASN A 81 -12.32 -14.96 7.82
N MET A 82 -12.75 -14.09 6.90
CA MET A 82 -13.91 -14.30 6.04
C MET A 82 -13.54 -14.77 4.63
N VAL A 83 -12.24 -14.80 4.31
CA VAL A 83 -11.67 -15.16 3.01
C VAL A 83 -11.89 -16.64 2.72
N LYS A 84 -12.51 -16.91 1.57
CA LYS A 84 -12.69 -18.24 0.96
C LYS A 84 -11.95 -18.39 -0.37
N GLY A 85 -11.47 -17.31 -0.97
CA GLY A 85 -10.65 -17.33 -2.18
C GLY A 85 -9.30 -17.99 -1.95
N GLU A 86 -8.70 -18.55 -3.00
CA GLU A 86 -7.31 -19.03 -2.96
C GLU A 86 -6.31 -17.88 -2.80
N TYR A 87 -6.67 -16.70 -3.34
CA TYR A 87 -5.91 -15.48 -3.27
C TYR A 87 -6.78 -14.33 -2.75
N VAL A 88 -6.11 -13.33 -2.18
CA VAL A 88 -6.68 -12.12 -1.61
C VAL A 88 -6.11 -10.91 -2.34
N TYR A 89 -7.00 -10.00 -2.69
CA TYR A 89 -6.64 -8.72 -3.26
C TYR A 89 -7.32 -7.58 -2.50
N ILE A 90 -6.58 -6.51 -2.24
CA ILE A 90 -7.05 -5.38 -1.44
C ILE A 90 -7.20 -4.16 -2.34
N THR A 91 -8.39 -3.58 -2.36
CA THR A 91 -8.70 -2.34 -3.09
C THR A 91 -9.81 -1.58 -2.37
N ASN A 92 -9.87 -0.27 -2.58
CA ASN A 92 -10.78 0.61 -1.85
C ASN A 92 -11.99 0.99 -2.70
N SER A 93 -13.11 1.36 -2.05
CA SER A 93 -14.34 1.71 -2.79
C SER A 93 -14.24 3.02 -3.58
N ASP A 94 -13.25 3.87 -3.27
CA ASP A 94 -12.92 5.09 -4.02
C ASP A 94 -12.13 4.81 -5.33
N THR A 95 -11.88 3.54 -5.65
CA THR A 95 -11.16 3.13 -6.86
C THR A 95 -12.12 2.86 -8.02
N THR A 96 -11.80 3.38 -9.20
CA THR A 96 -12.54 3.07 -10.44
C THR A 96 -12.13 1.70 -10.99
N ILE A 97 -13.11 0.81 -11.15
CA ILE A 97 -12.90 -0.56 -11.62
C ILE A 97 -13.32 -0.68 -13.09
N ARG A 98 -12.46 -1.28 -13.92
CA ARG A 98 -12.77 -1.54 -15.35
C ARG A 98 -13.46 -2.88 -15.51
N LYS A 99 -14.19 -3.10 -16.61
CA LYS A 99 -14.96 -4.33 -16.87
C LYS A 99 -14.14 -5.64 -16.82
N HIS A 100 -12.88 -5.59 -17.23
CA HIS A 100 -11.95 -6.74 -17.29
C HIS A 100 -10.99 -6.78 -16.08
N TYR A 101 -11.33 -6.14 -14.98
CA TYR A 101 -10.44 -5.96 -13.84
C TYR A 101 -10.14 -7.28 -13.12
N THR A 102 -11.18 -8.05 -12.80
CA THR A 102 -11.02 -9.35 -12.12
C THR A 102 -10.39 -10.40 -13.03
N GLU A 103 -10.73 -10.37 -14.33
CA GLU A 103 -10.13 -11.24 -15.34
C GLU A 103 -8.60 -11.06 -15.38
N LYS A 104 -8.10 -9.83 -15.36
CA LYS A 104 -6.65 -9.56 -15.31
C LYS A 104 -5.98 -10.08 -14.04
N ILE A 105 -6.59 -9.86 -12.89
CA ILE A 105 -6.06 -10.36 -11.60
C ILE A 105 -6.01 -11.89 -11.61
N ILE A 106 -7.09 -12.54 -12.05
CA ILE A 106 -7.18 -14.00 -12.12
C ILE A 106 -6.16 -14.55 -13.14
N LYS A 107 -5.97 -13.89 -14.28
CA LYS A 107 -4.93 -14.25 -15.25
C LYS A 107 -3.53 -14.16 -14.65
N MET A 108 -3.21 -13.10 -13.89
CA MET A 108 -1.92 -13.01 -13.18
C MET A 108 -1.73 -14.16 -12.20
N ILE A 109 -2.76 -14.50 -11.43
CA ILE A 109 -2.73 -15.62 -10.50
C ILE A 109 -2.49 -16.94 -11.24
N SER A 110 -3.16 -17.16 -12.37
CA SER A 110 -3.00 -18.37 -13.19
C SER A 110 -1.63 -18.49 -13.82
N ASN A 111 -0.97 -17.37 -14.15
CA ASN A 111 0.40 -17.36 -14.66
C ASN A 111 1.44 -17.70 -13.58
N PHE A 112 1.14 -17.41 -12.31
CA PHE A 112 2.05 -17.62 -11.19
C PHE A 112 1.36 -18.33 -10.01
N PRO A 113 0.85 -19.57 -10.20
CA PRO A 113 0.03 -20.25 -9.19
C PRO A 113 0.83 -20.66 -7.93
N GLU A 114 2.16 -20.67 -8.03
CA GLU A 114 3.05 -20.97 -6.91
C GLU A 114 3.42 -19.75 -6.07
N ALA A 115 3.19 -18.53 -6.57
CA ALA A 115 3.56 -17.32 -5.86
C ALA A 115 2.72 -17.15 -4.59
N ASP A 116 3.36 -16.81 -3.48
CA ASP A 116 2.69 -16.40 -2.26
C ASP A 116 2.28 -14.92 -2.33
N ILE A 117 3.07 -14.11 -3.04
CA ILE A 117 2.78 -12.71 -3.34
C ILE A 117 3.07 -12.43 -4.81
N ILE A 118 2.08 -11.83 -5.49
CA ILE A 118 2.23 -11.25 -6.82
C ILE A 118 2.12 -9.74 -6.66
N GLU A 119 3.24 -9.04 -6.80
CA GLU A 119 3.28 -7.58 -6.82
C GLU A 119 3.17 -7.08 -8.26
N PHE A 120 2.37 -6.05 -8.49
CA PHE A 120 2.24 -5.42 -9.80
C PHE A 120 2.57 -3.92 -9.73
N LYS A 121 2.90 -3.34 -10.88
CA LYS A 121 3.33 -1.93 -10.98
C LYS A 121 2.28 -0.98 -10.38
N PRO A 122 2.59 -0.24 -9.29
CA PRO A 122 1.63 0.67 -8.71
C PRO A 122 1.45 1.91 -9.60
N ARG A 123 0.29 2.55 -9.48
CA ARG A 123 0.01 3.83 -10.13
C ARG A 123 -0.78 4.74 -9.21
N LEU A 124 -0.19 5.86 -8.84
CA LEU A 124 -0.85 6.90 -8.05
C LEU A 124 -1.43 7.97 -8.97
N ILE A 125 -2.65 8.41 -8.68
CA ILE A 125 -3.32 9.52 -9.35
C ILE A 125 -3.97 10.46 -8.31
N GLY A 126 -4.45 11.63 -8.74
CA GLY A 126 -5.07 12.61 -7.86
C GLY A 126 -4.11 13.76 -7.55
N SER A 127 -3.98 14.11 -6.27
CA SER A 127 -3.05 15.16 -5.82
C SER A 127 -1.60 14.75 -6.04
N ILE A 128 -1.28 13.46 -5.84
CA ILE A 128 -0.01 12.85 -6.25
C ILE A 128 -0.21 12.10 -7.57
N ARG A 129 0.73 12.28 -8.50
CA ARG A 129 0.85 11.43 -9.69
C ARG A 129 2.20 10.76 -9.65
N TRP A 130 2.18 9.43 -9.71
CA TRP A 130 3.42 8.66 -9.70
C TRP A 130 3.27 7.34 -10.44
N LYS A 131 4.24 7.05 -11.32
CA LYS A 131 4.34 5.83 -12.11
C LYS A 131 5.78 5.28 -12.01
N PRO A 132 6.15 4.62 -10.90
CA PRO A 132 7.53 4.19 -10.70
C PRO A 132 7.96 3.14 -11.72
N SER A 133 9.25 3.12 -12.01
CA SER A 133 9.93 2.07 -12.78
C SER A 133 10.15 0.83 -11.93
N SER A 134 10.21 -0.35 -12.57
CA SER A 134 10.50 -1.61 -11.87
C SER A 134 11.82 -1.52 -11.09
N ARG A 135 11.85 -2.19 -9.92
CA ARG A 135 13.01 -2.26 -9.01
C ARG A 135 13.50 -3.70 -8.83
N ILE A 136 12.80 -4.68 -9.41
CA ILE A 136 13.03 -6.12 -9.26
C ILE A 136 12.87 -6.77 -10.64
N ASP A 137 13.54 -7.90 -10.89
CA ASP A 137 13.33 -8.70 -12.09
C ASP A 137 11.83 -8.99 -12.33
N GLU A 138 11.38 -8.70 -13.55
CA GLU A 138 9.98 -8.85 -13.94
C GLU A 138 9.65 -10.30 -14.33
N ASN A 139 8.44 -10.75 -13.98
CA ASN A 139 7.89 -12.07 -14.35
C ASN A 139 8.74 -13.27 -13.91
N LYS A 140 9.59 -13.09 -12.90
CA LYS A 140 10.45 -14.12 -12.34
C LYS A 140 9.91 -14.57 -10.98
N LEU A 141 9.72 -15.88 -10.82
CA LEU A 141 9.39 -16.47 -9.53
C LEU A 141 10.65 -16.51 -8.66
N ILE A 142 10.64 -15.80 -7.54
CA ILE A 142 11.77 -15.66 -6.62
C ILE A 142 11.45 -16.42 -5.33
N ASP A 143 12.32 -17.33 -4.91
CA ASP A 143 12.29 -17.92 -3.57
C ASP A 143 12.96 -16.96 -2.57
N LEU A 144 12.19 -16.48 -1.60
CA LEU A 144 12.62 -15.52 -0.58
C LEU A 144 13.57 -16.12 0.47
N ASN A 145 13.79 -17.45 0.46
CA ASN A 145 14.85 -18.08 1.24
C ASN A 145 16.20 -18.05 0.50
N GLU A 146 16.18 -17.97 -0.83
CA GLU A 146 17.38 -17.93 -1.67
C GLU A 146 17.77 -16.49 -2.03
N SER A 147 16.79 -15.63 -2.28
CA SER A 147 16.99 -14.21 -2.57
C SER A 147 16.04 -13.34 -1.78
N THR A 148 16.62 -12.55 -0.87
CA THR A 148 15.91 -11.58 -0.02
C THR A 148 15.71 -10.23 -0.70
N GLU A 149 16.18 -10.07 -1.94
CA GLU A 149 16.12 -8.81 -2.69
C GLU A 149 14.70 -8.17 -2.75
N PRO A 150 13.60 -8.92 -2.91
CA PRO A 150 12.26 -8.34 -2.87
C PRO A 150 11.91 -7.64 -1.55
N LEU A 151 12.52 -8.04 -0.44
CA LEU A 151 12.32 -7.40 0.87
C LEU A 151 12.87 -5.96 0.89
N ALA A 152 13.92 -5.68 0.10
CA ALA A 152 14.49 -4.33 -0.02
C ALA A 152 13.70 -3.45 -1.01
N TYR A 153 13.26 -4.04 -2.12
CA TYR A 153 12.77 -3.30 -3.29
C TYR A 153 11.25 -3.31 -3.50
N THR A 154 10.49 -4.04 -2.70
CA THR A 154 9.01 -3.98 -2.74
C THR A 154 8.52 -2.54 -2.56
N TYR A 155 7.39 -2.18 -3.21
CA TYR A 155 6.75 -0.91 -2.91
C TYR A 155 5.97 -1.01 -1.59
N PRO A 156 5.87 0.07 -0.81
CA PRO A 156 5.24 0.06 0.51
C PRO A 156 3.71 -0.01 0.46
N PHE A 157 3.08 -0.51 -0.60
CA PHE A 157 1.63 -0.52 -0.75
C PHE A 157 1.02 -1.91 -0.59
N ILE A 158 -0.11 -1.96 0.10
CA ILE A 158 -0.94 -3.16 0.18
C ILE A 158 -1.76 -3.41 -1.10
N PHE A 159 -2.13 -2.33 -1.79
CA PHE A 159 -3.11 -2.36 -2.88
C PHE A 159 -2.52 -2.76 -4.24
N ASN A 160 -1.19 -2.85 -4.34
CA ASN A 160 -0.48 -3.29 -5.55
C ASN A 160 -0.01 -4.75 -5.47
N LYS A 161 -0.61 -5.54 -4.58
CA LYS A 161 -0.22 -6.92 -4.30
C LYS A 161 -1.43 -7.83 -4.23
N ILE A 162 -1.27 -9.03 -4.76
CA ILE A 162 -2.19 -10.16 -4.61
C ILE A 162 -1.49 -11.16 -3.69
N TYR A 163 -2.18 -11.56 -2.63
CA TYR A 163 -1.62 -12.43 -1.58
C TYR A 163 -2.28 -13.79 -1.64
N LYS A 164 -1.51 -14.87 -1.52
CA LYS A 164 -2.07 -16.20 -1.32
C LYS A 164 -2.77 -16.27 0.04
N SER A 165 -3.94 -16.90 0.09
CA SER A 165 -4.75 -16.94 1.32
C SER A 165 -4.06 -17.68 2.47
N SER A 166 -3.13 -18.58 2.19
CA SER A 166 -2.27 -19.21 3.21
C SER A 166 -1.38 -18.21 3.94
N VAL A 167 -0.96 -17.12 3.29
CA VAL A 167 -0.17 -16.04 3.91
C VAL A 167 -1.07 -15.17 4.77
N THR A 168 -2.20 -14.69 4.23
CA THR A 168 -3.10 -13.78 4.95
C THR A 168 -3.74 -14.41 6.18
N LYS A 169 -4.01 -15.72 6.15
CA LYS A 169 -4.54 -16.48 7.29
C LYS A 169 -3.63 -16.46 8.53
N LYS A 170 -2.33 -16.20 8.38
CA LYS A 170 -1.41 -16.04 9.53
C LYS A 170 -1.65 -14.72 10.29
N PHE A 171 -2.33 -13.76 9.68
CA PHE A 171 -2.55 -12.42 10.22
C PHE A 171 -3.98 -12.16 10.70
N ILE A 172 -4.80 -13.20 10.89
CA ILE A 172 -6.18 -13.05 11.39
C ILE A 172 -6.27 -12.42 12.79
N LYS A 173 -5.19 -12.53 13.58
CA LYS A 173 -5.05 -11.96 14.93
C LYS A 173 -4.09 -10.77 14.96
N PHE A 174 -3.70 -10.26 13.79
CA PHE A 174 -2.80 -9.13 13.69
C PHE A 174 -3.41 -7.90 14.38
N LYS A 175 -2.61 -7.26 15.24
CA LYS A 175 -2.98 -6.03 15.92
C LYS A 175 -1.96 -4.98 15.50
N PRO A 176 -2.34 -4.02 14.64
CA PRO A 176 -1.43 -2.97 14.23
C PRO A 176 -1.03 -2.16 15.45
N THR A 177 0.23 -1.74 15.48
CA THR A 177 0.76 -0.93 16.59
C THR A 177 0.07 0.45 16.65
N PHE A 178 -0.49 0.94 15.54
CA PHE A 178 -1.16 2.23 15.44
C PHE A 178 -2.55 2.17 14.79
N SER A 179 -3.45 3.02 15.28
CA SER A 179 -4.87 3.04 14.89
C SER A 179 -5.22 4.00 13.74
N ASN A 180 -4.29 4.84 13.29
CA ASN A 180 -4.53 5.88 12.28
C ASN A 180 -3.69 5.64 11.02
N ASP A 181 -3.94 4.53 10.34
CA ASP A 181 -3.21 4.18 9.15
C ASP A 181 -3.84 4.75 7.88
N SER A 182 -2.97 5.05 6.93
CA SER A 182 -3.37 5.37 5.58
C SER A 182 -3.76 4.09 4.83
N LYS A 183 -4.28 4.22 3.62
CA LYS A 183 -4.48 3.10 2.69
C LYS A 183 -3.20 2.36 2.25
N ILE A 184 -2.04 2.82 2.71
CA ILE A 184 -0.74 2.21 2.44
C ILE A 184 -0.56 0.97 3.31
N SER A 185 -1.01 1.02 4.57
CA SER A 185 -1.00 -0.12 5.50
C SER A 185 0.38 -0.80 5.61
N LEU A 186 1.41 0.01 5.88
CA LEU A 186 2.83 -0.36 5.80
C LEU A 186 3.20 -1.58 6.66
N GLU A 187 2.79 -1.59 7.93
CA GLU A 187 3.13 -2.65 8.89
C GLU A 187 2.61 -3.99 8.41
N LEU A 188 1.31 -4.06 8.10
CA LEU A 188 0.68 -5.27 7.58
C LEU A 188 1.28 -5.69 6.22
N THR A 189 1.54 -4.73 5.32
CA THR A 189 2.11 -5.02 4.00
C THR A 189 3.45 -5.74 4.12
N TYR A 190 4.35 -5.20 4.95
CA TYR A 190 5.67 -5.78 5.13
C TYR A 190 5.61 -7.07 5.95
N SER A 191 4.76 -7.16 6.97
CA SER A 191 4.57 -8.40 7.72
C SER A 191 4.06 -9.55 6.82
N LEU A 192 3.12 -9.28 5.92
CA LEU A 192 2.67 -10.27 4.92
C LEU A 192 3.83 -10.73 4.03
N LEU A 193 4.71 -9.81 3.64
CA LEU A 193 5.90 -10.13 2.85
C LEU A 193 6.90 -11.01 3.62
N LEU A 194 7.06 -10.79 4.94
CA LEU A 194 7.91 -11.64 5.78
C LEU A 194 7.42 -13.09 5.86
N GLU A 195 6.11 -13.32 5.76
CA GLU A 195 5.51 -14.65 5.83
C GLU A 195 5.45 -15.40 4.50
N ALA A 196 5.73 -14.71 3.39
CA ALA A 196 5.79 -15.29 2.06
C ALA A 196 7.09 -16.07 1.84
N LYS A 197 7.01 -17.12 1.03
CA LYS A 197 8.19 -17.89 0.56
C LYS A 197 8.49 -17.59 -0.90
N LYS A 198 7.46 -17.44 -1.74
CA LYS A 198 7.61 -17.19 -3.17
C LYS A 198 7.03 -15.84 -3.56
N TYR A 199 7.78 -15.05 -4.31
CA TYR A 199 7.41 -13.71 -4.73
C TYR A 199 7.59 -13.54 -6.23
N VAL A 200 6.72 -12.77 -6.88
CA VAL A 200 6.90 -12.33 -8.26
C VAL A 200 6.51 -10.87 -8.40
N TYR A 201 7.27 -10.13 -9.21
CA TYR A 201 6.91 -8.79 -9.65
C TYR A 201 6.45 -8.82 -11.11
N VAL A 202 5.37 -8.12 -11.44
CA VAL A 202 4.81 -8.02 -12.80
C VAL A 202 4.70 -6.54 -13.20
N ASP A 203 5.31 -6.15 -14.31
CA ASP A 203 5.27 -4.76 -14.81
C ASP A 203 3.95 -4.40 -15.52
N GLU A 204 2.83 -4.83 -14.95
CA GLU A 204 1.49 -4.52 -15.44
C GLU A 204 0.76 -3.61 -14.44
N ARG A 205 -0.07 -2.72 -14.97
CA ARG A 205 -0.91 -1.83 -14.16
C ARG A 205 -2.33 -2.35 -14.13
N ILE A 206 -2.76 -2.79 -12.95
CA ILE A 206 -4.12 -3.26 -12.71
C ILE A 206 -5.03 -2.12 -12.28
N GLN A 207 -4.65 -1.37 -11.25
CA GLN A 207 -5.44 -0.25 -10.74
C GLN A 207 -4.70 1.08 -10.70
N ARG A 208 -5.49 2.16 -10.62
CA ARG A 208 -5.01 3.51 -10.34
C ARG A 208 -5.52 3.89 -8.96
N GLU A 209 -4.61 4.06 -8.01
CA GLU A 209 -4.97 4.43 -6.64
C GLU A 209 -5.07 5.96 -6.54
N TYR A 210 -6.24 6.47 -6.16
CA TYR A 210 -6.49 7.91 -6.07
C TYR A 210 -6.06 8.51 -4.73
N PHE A 211 -5.01 9.31 -4.68
CA PHE A 211 -4.60 10.04 -3.49
C PHE A 211 -5.18 11.45 -3.51
N ASP A 212 -6.25 11.67 -2.74
CA ASP A 212 -6.81 13.00 -2.56
C ASP A 212 -5.86 13.90 -1.75
N ILE A 213 -6.01 15.22 -1.90
CA ILE A 213 -5.27 16.22 -1.12
C ILE A 213 -5.54 16.12 0.38
N GLU A 214 -6.69 15.55 0.77
CA GLU A 214 -7.06 15.31 2.16
C GLU A 214 -6.52 13.97 2.70
N THR A 215 -5.86 13.16 1.87
CA THR A 215 -5.28 11.88 2.29
C THR A 215 -4.24 12.13 3.39
N TRP A 216 -4.54 11.62 4.58
CA TRP A 216 -3.68 11.82 5.74
C TRP A 216 -2.42 10.95 5.67
N ILE A 217 -1.27 11.60 5.51
CA ILE A 217 0.05 10.97 5.45
C ILE A 217 0.87 11.54 6.60
N ASN A 218 0.84 10.90 7.76
CA ASN A 218 1.58 11.36 8.94
C ASN A 218 2.91 10.60 9.08
N PRO A 219 4.08 11.26 8.92
CA PRO A 219 5.40 10.64 9.05
C PRO A 219 5.61 9.85 10.34
N LEU A 220 5.06 10.34 11.45
CA LEU A 220 5.22 9.68 12.75
C LEU A 220 4.60 8.28 12.75
N ASN A 221 3.49 8.09 12.03
CA ASN A 221 2.86 6.78 11.92
C ASN A 221 3.75 5.80 11.11
N PHE A 222 4.44 6.29 10.08
CA PHE A 222 5.38 5.47 9.29
C PHE A 222 6.60 5.08 10.11
N VAL A 223 7.23 6.04 10.82
CA VAL A 223 8.37 5.76 11.70
C VAL A 223 8.00 4.72 12.75
N ALA A 224 6.81 4.85 13.33
CA ALA A 224 6.40 3.97 14.39
C ALA A 224 6.04 2.56 13.89
N SER A 225 5.39 2.43 12.71
CA SER A 225 5.23 1.13 12.04
C SER A 225 6.57 0.51 11.63
N LEU A 226 7.52 1.29 11.11
CA LEU A 226 8.86 0.81 10.79
C LEU A 226 9.60 0.34 12.05
N LYS A 227 9.47 1.03 13.18
CA LYS A 227 10.05 0.59 14.46
C LYS A 227 9.46 -0.75 14.93
N ALA A 228 8.15 -0.97 14.76
CA ALA A 228 7.52 -2.26 15.06
C ALA A 228 8.04 -3.38 14.14
N LEU A 229 8.20 -3.09 12.85
CA LEU A 229 8.77 -4.01 11.87
C LEU A 229 10.25 -4.34 12.17
N GLU A 230 11.03 -3.38 12.64
CA GLU A 230 12.45 -3.55 12.99
C GLU A 230 12.66 -4.63 14.05
N VAL A 231 11.80 -4.67 15.07
CA VAL A 231 11.81 -5.74 16.09
C VAL A 231 11.53 -7.10 15.46
N THR A 232 10.59 -7.16 14.52
CA THR A 232 10.25 -8.40 13.81
C THR A 232 11.42 -8.87 12.92
N CYS A 233 12.02 -7.95 12.17
CA CYS A 233 13.13 -8.25 11.25
C CYS A 233 14.41 -8.65 11.99
N THR A 234 14.67 -8.08 13.16
CA THR A 234 15.84 -8.43 13.99
C THR A 234 15.79 -9.89 14.44
N ASN A 235 14.58 -10.41 14.66
CA ASN A 235 14.36 -11.80 15.09
C ASN A 235 14.12 -12.76 13.91
N ASP A 236 14.19 -12.28 12.67
CA ASP A 236 13.98 -13.10 11.49
C ASP A 236 15.21 -13.99 11.21
N LYS A 237 14.96 -15.29 11.01
CA LYS A 237 16.02 -16.29 10.82
C LYS A 237 16.85 -16.07 9.55
N ARG A 238 16.31 -15.37 8.56
CA ARG A 238 16.99 -15.07 7.29
C ARG A 238 18.02 -13.93 7.40
N LYS A 239 18.11 -13.25 8.55
CA LYS A 239 19.04 -12.13 8.80
C LYS A 239 18.87 -10.94 7.84
N ILE A 240 17.62 -10.56 7.58
CA ILE A 240 17.18 -9.60 6.55
C ILE A 240 17.34 -8.11 6.94
N MET A 241 18.24 -7.80 7.87
CA MET A 241 18.34 -6.43 8.38
C MET A 241 18.86 -5.45 7.32
N GLN A 242 19.69 -5.90 6.38
CA GLN A 242 20.19 -5.05 5.30
C GLN A 242 19.06 -4.63 4.36
N GLU A 243 18.17 -5.56 4.01
CA GLU A 243 16.97 -5.33 3.21
C GLU A 243 16.03 -4.37 3.92
N PHE A 244 15.76 -4.65 5.19
CA PHE A 244 14.86 -3.85 5.99
C PHE A 244 15.36 -2.41 6.16
N TYR A 245 16.65 -2.21 6.43
CA TYR A 245 17.21 -0.85 6.52
C TYR A 245 17.12 -0.09 5.19
N TYR A 246 17.34 -0.78 4.07
CA TYR A 246 17.15 -0.19 2.75
C TYR A 246 15.69 0.20 2.51
N PHE A 247 14.75 -0.72 2.78
CA PHE A 247 13.32 -0.46 2.67
C PHE A 247 12.86 0.69 3.58
N LYS A 248 13.36 0.75 4.82
CA LYS A 248 13.11 1.83 5.80
C LYS A 248 13.60 3.18 5.27
N ALA A 249 14.84 3.24 4.79
CA ALA A 249 15.42 4.45 4.23
C ALA A 249 14.67 4.91 2.98
N TYR A 250 14.37 4.00 2.04
CA TYR A 250 13.56 4.27 0.85
C TYR A 250 12.16 4.80 1.21
N THR A 251 11.48 4.13 2.13
CA THR A 251 10.12 4.51 2.54
C THR A 251 10.08 5.93 3.09
N LEU A 252 11.05 6.32 3.91
CA LEU A 252 11.07 7.65 4.54
C LEU A 252 11.64 8.75 3.62
N GLN A 253 12.82 8.53 3.03
CA GLN A 253 13.57 9.57 2.31
C GLN A 253 13.13 9.75 0.86
N VAL A 254 12.65 8.67 0.24
CA VAL A 254 12.31 8.67 -1.18
C VAL A 254 10.81 8.76 -1.33
N PHE A 255 10.12 7.73 -0.85
CA PHE A 255 8.68 7.60 -1.04
C PHE A 255 7.89 8.66 -0.26
N LEU A 256 8.07 8.74 1.07
CA LEU A 256 7.28 9.64 1.91
C LEU A 256 7.61 11.12 1.66
N ALA A 257 8.89 11.46 1.51
CA ALA A 257 9.33 12.80 1.15
C ALA A 257 8.72 13.26 -0.20
N GLY A 258 8.78 12.37 -1.20
CA GLY A 258 8.17 12.61 -2.50
C GLY A 258 6.63 12.70 -2.43
N LEU A 259 5.98 11.89 -1.62
CA LEU A 259 4.52 11.88 -1.46
C LEU A 259 3.99 13.17 -0.81
N LEU A 260 4.70 13.69 0.20
CA LEU A 260 4.31 14.91 0.91
C LEU A 260 4.48 16.18 0.08
N THR A 261 5.35 16.16 -0.94
CA THR A 261 5.72 17.34 -1.74
C THR A 261 5.32 17.22 -3.21
N GLY A 262 4.95 16.04 -3.68
CA GLY A 262 4.57 15.72 -5.05
C GLY A 262 3.17 16.18 -5.46
N THR A 263 2.62 17.23 -4.83
CA THR A 263 1.32 17.78 -5.18
C THR A 263 1.38 18.42 -6.57
N THR A 264 0.69 17.82 -7.54
CA THR A 264 0.58 18.38 -8.89
C THR A 264 -0.31 19.63 -8.88
N ILE A 265 0.23 20.76 -9.33
CA ILE A 265 -0.36 22.13 -9.26
C ILE A 265 -1.52 22.34 -10.28
N PHE A 266 -2.12 21.27 -10.80
CA PHE A 266 -2.85 21.33 -12.08
C PHE A 266 -4.34 21.71 -12.04
N SER A 267 -4.81 22.48 -11.06
CA SER A 267 -6.14 23.09 -11.17
C SER A 267 -6.16 24.51 -10.63
N PHE A 268 -6.32 25.46 -11.56
CA PHE A 268 -6.60 26.87 -11.26
C PHE A 268 -7.82 27.03 -10.33
N TYR A 269 -8.77 26.08 -10.36
CA TYR A 269 -9.95 26.04 -9.51
C TYR A 269 -9.68 25.55 -8.07
N THR A 270 -8.67 24.70 -7.83
CA THR A 270 -8.25 24.32 -6.47
C THR A 270 -7.35 25.35 -5.80
N MET A 271 -6.83 26.32 -6.57
CA MET A 271 -5.92 27.34 -6.06
C MET A 271 -6.56 28.39 -5.14
N ILE A 272 -7.83 28.73 -5.31
CA ILE A 272 -8.34 30.01 -4.76
C ILE A 272 -8.88 29.87 -3.32
N ASN A 273 -9.52 28.76 -2.94
CA ASN A 273 -10.14 28.63 -1.59
C ASN A 273 -9.62 27.48 -0.71
N ARG A 274 -8.81 26.55 -1.24
CA ARG A 274 -8.26 25.39 -0.49
C ARG A 274 -6.77 25.52 -0.14
N LYS A 275 -6.07 26.56 -0.65
CA LYS A 275 -4.61 26.71 -0.53
C LYS A 275 -4.12 26.85 0.91
N GLU A 276 -4.65 27.78 1.71
CA GLU A 276 -3.95 28.17 2.93
C GLU A 276 -3.90 27.10 4.04
N LYS A 277 -5.03 26.46 4.36
CA LYS A 277 -5.08 25.47 5.47
C LYS A 277 -4.34 24.18 5.12
N THR A 278 -4.45 23.71 3.88
CA THR A 278 -3.81 22.47 3.42
C THR A 278 -2.31 22.66 3.21
N GLN A 279 -1.88 23.83 2.73
CA GLN A 279 -0.47 24.18 2.56
C GLN A 279 0.26 24.30 3.91
N LYS A 280 -0.34 24.97 4.91
CA LYS A 280 0.24 25.04 6.27
C LYS A 280 0.36 23.66 6.94
N ARG A 281 -0.63 22.77 6.73
CA ARG A 281 -0.63 21.40 7.28
C ARG A 281 0.46 20.55 6.62
N ASN A 282 0.61 20.64 5.30
CA ASN A 282 1.66 19.92 4.59
C ASN A 282 3.06 20.40 5.03
N ASN A 283 3.26 21.71 5.23
CA ASN A 283 4.55 22.22 5.71
C ASN A 283 4.96 21.61 7.06
N ARG A 284 4.05 21.55 8.04
CA ARG A 284 4.34 20.92 9.35
C ARG A 284 4.71 19.43 9.21
N LEU A 285 4.03 18.70 8.32
CA LEU A 285 4.34 17.29 8.08
C LEU A 285 5.69 17.12 7.37
N VAL A 286 6.01 18.01 6.43
CA VAL A 286 7.29 18.05 5.70
C VAL A 286 8.44 18.38 6.66
N GLU A 287 8.30 19.44 7.47
CA GLU A 287 9.26 19.81 8.51
C GLU A 287 9.45 18.69 9.54
N GLY A 288 8.35 18.07 9.98
CA GLY A 288 8.38 16.93 10.89
C GLY A 288 9.15 15.74 10.30
N LEU A 289 8.96 15.44 9.01
CA LEU A 289 9.76 14.43 8.32
C LEU A 289 11.23 14.85 8.20
N ASP A 290 11.53 16.09 7.84
CA ASP A 290 12.93 16.54 7.71
C ASP A 290 13.69 16.44 9.02
N GLN A 291 13.07 16.79 10.15
CA GLN A 291 13.65 16.60 11.49
C GLN A 291 13.92 15.13 11.81
N ILE A 292 13.00 14.22 11.42
CA ILE A 292 13.20 12.78 11.58
C ILE A 292 14.39 12.31 10.75
N LEU A 293 14.46 12.74 9.49
CA LEU A 293 15.56 12.40 8.59
C LEU A 293 16.88 12.95 9.10
N GLU A 294 16.92 14.21 9.54
CA GLU A 294 18.11 14.83 10.11
C GLU A 294 18.67 14.05 11.29
N LYS A 295 17.80 13.66 12.23
CA LYS A 295 18.21 12.81 13.37
C LYS A 295 18.78 11.47 12.90
N MET A 296 18.19 10.86 11.88
CA MET A 296 18.70 9.62 11.30
C MET A 296 20.06 9.82 10.62
N TRP A 297 20.24 10.89 9.86
CA TRP A 297 21.48 11.23 9.15
C TRP A 297 22.68 11.48 10.09
N LEU A 298 22.41 11.94 11.32
CA LEU A 298 23.43 12.22 12.32
C LEU A 298 23.95 10.96 13.03
N THR A 299 23.26 9.82 12.92
CA THR A 299 23.68 8.60 13.62
C THR A 299 24.83 7.90 12.90
N ASN A 300 25.73 7.28 13.69
CA ASN A 300 26.80 6.44 13.12
C ASN A 300 26.22 5.19 12.44
N GLU A 301 25.10 4.67 12.93
CA GLU A 301 24.37 3.56 12.31
C GLU A 301 23.99 3.88 10.86
N PHE A 302 23.43 5.06 10.59
CA PHE A 302 23.06 5.44 9.24
C PHE A 302 24.27 5.66 8.33
N LYS A 303 25.38 6.22 8.85
CA LYS A 303 26.63 6.35 8.09
C LYS A 303 27.15 4.97 7.68
N ASN A 304 27.23 4.03 8.63
CA ASN A 304 27.64 2.66 8.36
C ASN A 304 26.71 1.99 7.35
N PHE A 305 25.38 2.12 7.52
CA PHE A 305 24.40 1.63 6.56
C PHE A 305 24.65 2.20 5.16
N ARG A 306 24.79 3.52 5.01
CA ARG A 306 25.01 4.19 3.72
C ARG A 306 26.28 3.68 3.01
N ASP A 307 27.32 3.41 3.78
CA ASP A 307 28.66 3.10 3.25
C ASP A 307 28.89 1.60 3.05
N SER A 308 28.11 0.73 3.71
CA SER A 308 28.32 -0.74 3.68
C SER A 308 27.12 -1.57 3.22
N ASN A 309 25.89 -1.04 3.22
CA ASN A 309 24.72 -1.80 2.82
C ASN A 309 24.76 -2.12 1.32
N MET A 310 24.67 -3.40 0.96
CA MET A 310 24.80 -3.86 -0.43
C MET A 310 23.82 -3.19 -1.41
N TYR A 311 22.61 -2.83 -0.96
CA TYR A 311 21.61 -2.16 -1.77
C TYR A 311 21.93 -0.67 -1.97
N MET A 312 22.57 -0.03 -0.97
CA MET A 312 23.10 1.33 -1.06
C MET A 312 24.33 1.46 -1.96
N LEU A 313 24.99 0.35 -2.32
CA LEU A 313 26.15 0.36 -3.22
C LEU A 313 25.74 0.29 -4.71
N LYS A 314 24.47 -0.04 -5.02
CA LYS A 314 24.00 -0.11 -6.41
C LYS A 314 23.91 1.27 -7.06
N ASN A 315 24.11 1.33 -8.36
CA ASN A 315 23.95 2.56 -9.15
C ASN A 315 22.48 2.72 -9.61
N LEU A 316 21.61 3.08 -8.68
CA LEU A 316 20.19 3.32 -8.95
C LEU A 316 19.82 4.81 -8.70
N PRO A 317 18.85 5.39 -9.44
CA PRO A 317 18.41 6.77 -9.21
C PRO A 317 17.98 7.05 -7.77
N GLU A 318 17.25 6.13 -7.14
CA GLU A 318 16.83 6.26 -5.74
C GLU A 318 18.01 6.22 -4.76
N VAL A 319 19.06 5.44 -5.05
CA VAL A 319 20.26 5.36 -4.21
C VAL A 319 20.99 6.70 -4.19
N ASN A 320 20.99 7.45 -5.31
CA ASN A 320 21.53 8.80 -5.35
C ASN A 320 20.78 9.77 -4.43
N VAL A 321 19.46 9.59 -4.30
CA VAL A 321 18.63 10.35 -3.34
C VAL A 321 18.91 9.89 -1.91
N LEU A 322 19.08 8.59 -1.66
CA LEU A 322 19.36 8.04 -0.32
C LEU A 322 20.76 8.39 0.20
N ARG A 323 21.75 8.53 -0.68
CA ARG A 323 23.15 8.83 -0.32
C ARG A 323 23.41 10.30 -0.04
N ARG A 324 22.46 11.19 -0.33
CA ARG A 324 22.61 12.63 -0.13
C ARG A 324 21.38 13.18 0.58
N LYS A 325 21.55 13.99 1.62
CA LYS A 325 20.43 14.74 2.22
C LYS A 325 19.86 15.68 1.17
N THR A 326 18.77 15.29 0.53
CA THR A 326 18.10 16.12 -0.48
C THR A 326 17.42 17.29 0.24
N PRO A 327 17.71 18.55 -0.11
CA PRO A 327 17.05 19.70 0.49
C PRO A 327 15.52 19.64 0.31
N ILE A 328 14.75 20.06 1.33
CA ILE A 328 13.28 20.04 1.33
C ILE A 328 12.70 20.67 0.05
N ASN A 329 13.26 21.81 -0.38
CA ASN A 329 12.83 22.51 -1.58
C ASN A 329 13.06 21.75 -2.90
N LYS A 330 13.67 20.55 -2.86
CA LYS A 330 13.85 19.66 -4.02
C LYS A 330 13.05 18.36 -3.90
N TRP A 331 12.37 18.09 -2.78
CA TRP A 331 11.65 16.83 -2.57
C TRP A 331 10.55 16.57 -3.61
N TYR A 332 9.93 17.63 -4.14
CA TYR A 332 8.89 17.51 -5.17
C TYR A 332 9.40 16.86 -6.48
N LYS A 333 10.73 16.84 -6.69
CA LYS A 333 11.35 16.20 -7.86
C LYS A 333 11.62 14.71 -7.65
N ILE A 334 11.64 14.23 -6.40
CA ILE A 334 12.10 12.87 -6.06
C ILE A 334 11.32 11.81 -6.84
N LEU A 335 9.99 11.85 -6.79
CA LEU A 335 9.17 10.83 -7.46
C LEU A 335 9.37 10.83 -8.98
N GLY A 336 9.53 12.01 -9.59
CA GLY A 336 9.77 12.17 -11.02
C GLY A 336 11.12 11.60 -11.50
N LEU A 337 12.13 11.58 -10.63
CA LEU A 337 13.42 10.92 -10.94
C LEU A 337 13.31 9.39 -11.04
N LEU A 338 12.22 8.82 -10.53
CA LEU A 338 11.98 7.38 -10.46
C LEU A 338 10.93 6.91 -11.48
N GLU A 339 10.49 7.80 -12.36
CA GLU A 339 9.62 7.47 -13.48
C GLU A 339 10.47 7.17 -14.71
N GLN A 340 10.12 6.11 -15.45
CA GLN A 340 10.57 5.83 -16.81
C GLN A 340 9.36 5.86 -17.77
#